data_AF-A0A5P0JLD0-F1
#
_entry.id   AF-A0A5P0JLD0-F1
#
_cell.length_a   1.000
_cell.length_b   1.000
_cell.length_c   1.000
_cell.angle_alpha   90.00
_cell.angle_beta   90.00
_cell.angle_gamma   90.00
#
_symmetry.space_group_name_H-M   'P 1'
#
loop_
_entity.id
_entity.type
_entity.pdbx_description
1 polymer ?
#
loop_
_entity_poly.entity_id
_entity_poly.type
_entity_poly.pdbx_seq_one_letter_code
_entity_poly.pdbx_strand_id
1 'polypeptide(L)'
;PNLTLAYGLAVCVGIANSALDTGGYPALMECFPKASGSAVILVKAMVSFGQMFYPMLVSYMLLNNIWYGYGLIIPGILFVLITLMLLKSKFPSQLVDASVTNELPQMNSKPLVWLEGVSSVLFGVA
;
A
#
# COMPACT_ATOMS: atom_id res chain seq x y z
N PRO A 1 -7.86 -31.06 -4.18
CA PRO A 1 -7.52 -30.87 -5.60
C PRO A 1 -7.28 -29.37 -5.90
N ASN A 2 -6.41 -29.04 -6.86
CA ASN A 2 -5.95 -27.69 -7.25
C ASN A 2 -4.85 -27.01 -6.39
N LEU A 3 -3.98 -27.78 -5.71
CA LEU A 3 -2.81 -27.20 -5.00
C LEU A 3 -1.88 -26.44 -5.95
N THR A 4 -1.59 -27.00 -7.13
CA THR A 4 -0.78 -26.33 -8.17
C THR A 4 -1.39 -25.02 -8.65
N LEU A 5 -2.72 -24.98 -8.82
CA LEU A 5 -3.44 -23.76 -9.19
C LEU A 5 -3.39 -22.73 -8.05
N ALA A 6 -3.56 -23.16 -6.80
CA ALA A 6 -3.42 -22.28 -5.63
C ALA A 6 -2.00 -21.70 -5.51
N TYR A 7 -0.96 -22.50 -5.76
CA TYR A 7 0.42 -22.03 -5.82
C TYR A 7 0.64 -21.01 -6.94
N GLY A 8 0.14 -21.30 -8.15
CA GLY A 8 0.23 -20.37 -9.28
C GLY A 8 -0.43 -19.03 -8.96
N LEU A 9 -1.63 -19.05 -8.37
CA LEU A 9 -2.34 -17.85 -7.92
C LEU A 9 -1.57 -17.10 -6.83
N ALA A 10 -1.00 -17.81 -5.85
CA ALA A 10 -0.21 -17.19 -4.79
C ALA A 10 1.02 -16.44 -5.36
N VAL A 11 1.72 -17.03 -6.34
CA VAL A 11 2.83 -16.36 -7.04
C VAL A 11 2.35 -15.12 -7.78
N CYS A 12 1.25 -15.21 -8.54
CA CYS A 12 0.68 -14.06 -9.24
C CYS A 12 0.28 -12.92 -8.28
N VAL A 13 -0.33 -13.26 -7.13
CA VAL A 13 -0.67 -12.28 -6.09
C VAL A 13 0.60 -11.64 -5.52
N GLY A 14 1.66 -12.41 -5.29
CA GLY A 14 2.95 -11.88 -4.84
C GLY A 14 3.54 -10.87 -5.84
N ILE A 15 3.57 -11.22 -7.13
CA ILE A 15 4.05 -10.34 -8.20
C ILE A 15 3.20 -9.05 -8.27
N ALA A 16 1.87 -9.18 -8.20
CA ALA A 16 0.96 -8.03 -8.23
C ALA A 16 1.17 -7.10 -7.04
N ASN A 17 1.38 -7.64 -5.84
CA ASN A 17 1.61 -6.84 -4.64
C ASN A 17 2.93 -6.06 -4.74
N SER A 18 4.00 -6.70 -5.19
CA SER A 18 5.27 -6.03 -5.45
C SER A 18 5.18 -4.94 -6.51
N ALA A 19 4.43 -5.17 -7.60
CA ALA A 19 4.21 -4.17 -8.64
C ALA A 19 3.43 -2.96 -8.10
N LEU A 20 2.41 -3.20 -7.27
CA LEU A 20 1.60 -2.14 -6.66
C LEU A 20 2.42 -1.30 -5.68
N ASP A 21 3.20 -1.92 -4.80
CA ASP A 21 4.08 -1.18 -3.89
C ASP A 21 5.14 -0.39 -4.68
N THR A 22 5.74 -1.00 -5.70
CA THR A 22 6.79 -0.36 -6.52
C THR A 22 6.26 0.83 -7.32
N GLY A 23 5.06 0.76 -7.88
CA GLY A 23 4.46 1.87 -8.65
C GLY A 23 3.70 2.88 -7.78
N GLY A 24 3.05 2.42 -6.72
CA GLY A 24 2.17 3.20 -5.88
C GLY A 24 2.89 4.20 -4.99
N TYR A 25 3.98 3.80 -4.33
CA TYR A 25 4.72 4.74 -3.47
C TYR A 25 5.35 5.89 -4.28
N PRO A 26 6.08 5.66 -5.40
CA PRO A 26 6.63 6.77 -6.19
C PRO A 26 5.56 7.71 -6.74
N ALA A 27 4.45 7.17 -7.25
CA ALA A 27 3.34 7.99 -7.74
C ALA A 27 2.74 8.86 -6.62
N LEU A 28 2.64 8.32 -5.38
CA LEU A 28 2.21 9.08 -4.21
C LEU A 28 3.20 10.19 -3.84
N MET A 29 4.50 9.88 -3.86
CA MET A 29 5.56 10.85 -3.59
C MET A 29 5.56 12.00 -4.62
N GLU A 30 5.25 11.69 -5.88
CA GLU A 30 5.10 12.67 -6.97
C GLU A 30 3.85 13.54 -6.80
N CYS A 31 2.73 12.95 -6.35
CA CYS A 31 1.51 13.71 -6.05
C CYS A 31 1.66 14.62 -4.82
N PHE A 32 2.51 14.27 -3.86
CA PHE A 32 2.69 14.99 -2.58
C PHE A 32 4.16 15.35 -2.29
N PRO A 33 4.83 16.18 -3.11
CA PRO A 33 6.28 16.41 -3.00
C PRO A 33 6.68 17.13 -1.69
N LYS A 34 5.82 18.01 -1.14
CA LYS A 34 6.08 18.74 0.12
C LYS A 34 5.87 17.88 1.38
N ALA A 35 5.16 16.76 1.28
CA ALA A 35 4.79 15.90 2.41
C ALA A 35 4.97 14.40 2.09
N SER A 36 5.92 14.08 1.21
CA SER A 36 6.12 12.75 0.63
C SER A 36 6.35 11.67 1.71
N GLY A 37 7.20 11.95 2.70
CA GLY A 37 7.45 11.03 3.82
C GLY A 37 6.20 10.76 4.67
N SER A 38 5.44 11.79 5.00
CA SER A 38 4.20 11.65 5.79
C SER A 38 3.11 10.89 5.05
N ALA A 39 2.96 11.12 3.73
CA ALA A 39 1.99 10.41 2.89
C ALA A 39 2.29 8.91 2.84
N VAL A 40 3.56 8.52 2.68
CA VAL A 40 3.97 7.10 2.65
C VAL A 40 3.77 6.43 4.02
N ILE A 41 4.13 7.12 5.11
CA ILE A 41 3.90 6.60 6.47
C ILE A 41 2.41 6.40 6.73
N LEU A 42 1.55 7.33 6.31
CA LEU A 42 0.10 7.20 6.44
C LEU A 42 -0.43 5.99 5.66
N VAL A 43 0.03 5.79 4.41
CA VAL A 43 -0.39 4.62 3.61
C VAL A 43 0.05 3.32 4.29
N LYS A 44 1.30 3.23 4.78
CA LYS A 44 1.76 2.05 5.53
C LYS A 44 0.95 1.82 6.80
N ALA A 45 0.57 2.88 7.52
CA ALA A 45 -0.28 2.78 8.69
C ALA A 45 -1.68 2.24 8.34
N MET A 46 -2.26 2.68 7.22
CA MET A 46 -3.55 2.20 6.74
C MET A 46 -3.48 0.74 6.26
N VAL A 47 -2.42 0.35 5.56
CA VAL A 47 -2.15 -1.06 5.21
C VAL A 47 -2.03 -1.90 6.48
N SER A 48 -1.30 -1.39 7.49
CA SER A 48 -1.14 -2.07 8.78
C SER A 48 -2.47 -2.23 9.54
N PHE A 49 -3.31 -1.19 9.49
CA PHE A 49 -4.65 -1.26 10.05
C PHE A 49 -5.52 -2.30 9.31
N GLY A 50 -5.45 -2.34 7.98
CA GLY A 50 -6.16 -3.32 7.15
C GLY A 50 -5.76 -4.77 7.44
N GLN A 51 -4.45 -5.06 7.56
CA GLN A 51 -3.98 -6.42 7.88
C GLN A 51 -4.38 -6.88 9.28
N MET A 52 -4.59 -5.97 10.23
CA MET A 52 -5.11 -6.32 11.56
C MET A 52 -6.63 -6.53 11.52
N PHE A 53 -7.35 -5.66 10.79
CA PHE A 53 -8.80 -5.71 10.70
C PHE A 53 -9.31 -6.94 9.92
N TYR A 54 -8.61 -7.31 8.85
CA TYR A 54 -8.99 -8.42 7.98
C TYR A 54 -9.15 -9.77 8.71
N PRO A 55 -8.17 -10.27 9.49
CA PRO A 55 -8.30 -11.54 10.20
C PRO A 55 -9.39 -11.48 11.29
N MET A 56 -9.62 -10.31 11.92
CA MET A 56 -10.74 -10.15 12.85
C MET A 56 -12.09 -10.32 12.14
N LEU A 57 -12.24 -9.72 10.96
CA LEU A 57 -13.46 -9.84 10.14
C LEU A 57 -13.67 -11.28 9.67
N VAL A 58 -12.64 -11.93 9.14
CA VAL A 58 -12.73 -13.34 8.69
C VAL A 58 -13.03 -14.27 9.87
N SER A 59 -12.42 -14.05 11.03
CA SER A 59 -12.67 -14.82 12.25
C SER A 59 -14.13 -14.68 12.72
N TYR A 60 -14.67 -13.46 12.71
CA TYR A 60 -16.08 -13.22 13.02
C TYR A 60 -17.02 -13.97 12.05
N MET A 61 -16.71 -13.99 10.75
CA MET A 61 -17.53 -14.73 9.77
C MET A 61 -17.52 -16.23 10.03
N LEU A 62 -16.36 -16.78 10.39
CA LEU A 62 -16.21 -18.20 10.73
C LEU A 62 -17.05 -18.58 11.97
N LEU A 63 -17.04 -17.75 13.02
CA LEU A 63 -17.81 -18.00 14.25
C LEU A 63 -19.33 -17.95 14.03
N ASN A 64 -19.80 -17.16 13.07
CA ASN A 64 -21.22 -17.04 12.74
C ASN A 64 -21.69 -18.04 11.66
N ASN A 65 -20.86 -19.03 11.30
CA ASN A 65 -21.13 -19.99 10.20
C ASN A 65 -21.39 -19.32 8.84
N ILE A 66 -20.88 -18.10 8.63
CA ILE A 66 -20.97 -17.39 7.36
C ILE A 66 -19.87 -17.94 6.43
N TRP A 67 -20.18 -18.06 5.14
CA TRP A 67 -19.22 -18.57 4.17
C TRP A 67 -17.96 -17.69 4.07
N TYR A 68 -16.79 -18.26 4.36
CA TYR A 68 -15.51 -17.54 4.36
C TYR A 68 -15.13 -16.92 3.00
N GLY A 69 -15.72 -17.42 1.91
CA GLY A 69 -15.47 -16.92 0.55
C GLY A 69 -15.83 -15.45 0.37
N TYR A 70 -16.77 -14.91 1.16
CA TYR A 70 -17.08 -13.47 1.16
C TYR A 70 -15.89 -12.62 1.59
N GLY A 71 -15.05 -13.11 2.51
CA GLY A 71 -13.83 -12.43 2.93
C GLY A 71 -12.81 -12.27 1.80
N LEU A 72 -12.86 -13.13 0.78
CA LEU A 72 -11.98 -13.06 -0.39
C LEU A 72 -12.64 -12.33 -1.58
N ILE A 73 -13.93 -12.54 -1.81
CA ILE A 73 -14.67 -11.95 -2.94
C ILE A 73 -14.83 -10.44 -2.79
N ILE A 74 -15.21 -9.96 -1.59
CA ILE A 74 -15.48 -8.53 -1.36
C ILE A 74 -14.22 -7.66 -1.63
N PRO A 75 -13.05 -7.92 -1.00
CA PRO A 75 -11.85 -7.15 -1.29
C PRO A 75 -11.35 -7.36 -2.73
N GLY A 76 -11.58 -8.54 -3.32
CA GLY A 76 -11.26 -8.79 -4.74
C GLY A 76 -12.04 -7.89 -5.69
N ILE A 77 -13.35 -7.73 -5.49
CA ILE A 77 -14.19 -6.83 -6.29
C ILE A 77 -13.76 -5.38 -6.08
N LEU A 78 -13.51 -4.97 -4.84
CA LEU A 78 -13.06 -3.62 -4.52
C LEU A 78 -11.71 -3.30 -5.20
N PHE A 79 -10.78 -4.26 -5.20
CA PHE A 79 -9.49 -4.14 -5.87
C PHE A 79 -9.64 -3.93 -7.39
N VAL A 80 -10.52 -4.69 -8.04
CA VAL A 80 -10.82 -4.53 -9.47
C VAL A 80 -11.42 -3.15 -9.74
N LEU A 81 -12.36 -2.68 -8.92
CA LEU A 81 -12.96 -1.35 -9.05
C LEU A 81 -11.92 -0.22 -8.93
N ILE A 82 -11.06 -0.28 -7.91
CA ILE A 82 -9.97 0.69 -7.71
C ILE A 82 -9.03 0.67 -8.91
N THR A 83 -8.67 -0.51 -9.41
CA THR A 83 -7.82 -0.66 -10.60
C THR A 83 -8.46 -0.02 -11.83
N LEU A 84 -9.75 -0.26 -12.07
CA LEU A 84 -10.49 0.38 -13.17
C LEU A 84 -10.52 1.91 -13.05
N MET A 85 -10.68 2.44 -11.83
CA MET A 85 -10.61 3.88 -11.58
C MET A 85 -9.21 4.43 -11.86
N LEU A 86 -8.16 3.74 -11.45
CA LEU A 86 -6.77 4.13 -11.73
C LEU A 86 -6.45 4.12 -13.22
N LEU A 87 -6.95 3.13 -13.98
CA LEU A 87 -6.75 3.08 -15.43
C LEU A 87 -7.39 4.26 -16.17
N LYS A 88 -8.48 4.83 -15.64
CA LYS A 88 -9.09 6.07 -16.18
C LYS A 88 -8.46 7.35 -15.61
N SER A 89 -7.67 7.23 -14.55
CA SER A 89 -7.01 8.39 -13.93
C SER A 89 -5.79 8.79 -14.76
N LYS A 90 -5.66 10.08 -15.03
CA LYS A 90 -4.55 10.62 -15.81
C LYS A 90 -3.41 10.92 -14.84
N PHE A 91 -2.40 10.06 -14.82
CA PHE A 91 -1.17 10.35 -14.08
C PHE A 91 -0.53 11.63 -14.63
N PRO A 92 -0.05 12.54 -13.77
CA PRO A 92 0.67 13.73 -14.22
C PRO A 92 1.88 13.27 -15.07
N SER A 93 2.11 13.94 -16.20
CA SER A 93 3.25 13.63 -17.06
C SER A 93 4.54 13.86 -16.29
N GLN A 94 5.48 12.91 -16.37
CA GLN A 94 6.83 12.93 -15.76
C GLN A 94 7.75 14.09 -16.20
N LEU A 95 7.20 15.18 -16.75
CA LEU A 95 7.91 16.42 -16.97
C LEU A 95 7.99 17.16 -15.62
N VAL A 96 8.75 16.58 -14.68
CA VAL A 96 9.27 17.34 -13.55
C VAL A 96 10.31 18.27 -14.13
N ASP A 97 9.89 19.50 -14.36
CA ASP A 97 10.77 20.62 -14.62
C ASP A 97 11.85 20.63 -13.53
N ALA A 98 13.11 20.43 -13.91
CA ALA A 98 14.26 20.34 -13.00
C ALA A 98 14.46 21.63 -12.16
N SER A 99 13.65 22.66 -12.39
CA SER A 99 13.55 23.88 -11.62
C SER A 99 12.83 23.73 -10.28
N VAL A 100 11.85 22.81 -10.13
CA VAL A 100 11.06 22.63 -8.88
C VAL A 100 11.83 21.88 -7.79
N THR A 101 12.86 21.11 -8.16
CA THR A 101 13.73 20.42 -7.19
C THR A 101 14.56 21.38 -6.33
N ASN A 102 14.82 22.61 -6.80
CA ASN A 102 15.62 23.60 -6.06
C ASN A 102 14.84 24.36 -4.97
N GLU A 103 13.51 24.22 -4.91
CA GLU A 103 12.65 24.96 -3.97
C GLU A 103 11.98 24.06 -2.92
N LEU A 104 12.22 22.76 -2.99
CA LEU A 104 11.81 21.85 -1.95
C LEU A 104 12.74 22.06 -0.74
N PRO A 105 12.20 22.15 0.49
CA PRO A 105 13.02 22.20 1.68
C PRO A 105 13.79 20.87 1.75
N GLN A 106 15.02 20.90 1.25
CA GLN A 106 15.96 19.81 1.41
C GLN A 106 16.08 19.60 2.91
N MET A 107 15.64 18.44 3.41
CA MET A 107 15.68 18.09 4.83
C MET A 107 17.15 18.08 5.26
N ASN A 108 17.63 19.25 5.67
CA ASN A 108 18.95 19.51 6.23
C ASN A 108 18.96 19.24 7.74
N SER A 109 18.17 18.28 8.19
CA SER A 109 18.17 17.85 9.57
C SER A 109 18.81 16.48 9.62
N LYS A 110 19.92 16.40 10.36
CA LYS A 110 20.65 15.15 10.59
C LYS A 110 19.66 14.07 11.02
N PRO A 111 19.63 12.91 10.35
CA PRO A 111 18.70 11.85 10.72
C PRO A 111 19.04 11.41 12.15
N LEU A 112 18.13 11.69 13.09
CA LEU A 112 18.20 11.16 14.43
C LEU A 112 17.75 9.70 14.34
N VAL A 113 18.71 8.82 14.05
CA VAL A 113 18.54 7.38 13.82
C VAL A 113 17.68 6.71 14.91
N TRP A 114 17.68 7.25 16.12
CA TRP A 114 16.87 6.77 17.23
C TRP A 114 15.38 7.12 17.10
N LEU A 115 15.04 8.31 16.60
CA LEU A 115 13.65 8.72 16.40
C LEU A 115 13.05 8.04 15.16
N GLU A 116 13.86 7.80 14.13
CA GLU A 116 13.49 6.93 13.02
C GLU A 116 13.31 5.47 13.48
N GLY A 117 14.16 4.98 14.39
CA GLY A 117 14.05 3.64 14.96
C GLY A 117 12.81 3.44 15.85
N VAL A 118 12.43 4.44 16.65
CA VAL A 118 11.20 4.37 17.46
C VAL A 118 9.96 4.48 16.56
N SER A 119 10.03 5.32 15.52
CA SER A 119 8.97 5.42 14.51
C SER A 119 8.83 4.10 13.72
N SER A 120 9.91 3.44 13.31
CA SER A 120 9.85 2.17 12.57
C SER A 120 9.27 1.03 13.42
N VAL A 121 9.57 1.01 14.73
CA VAL A 121 8.97 0.06 15.67
C VAL A 121 7.48 0.33 15.87
N LEU A 122 7.07 1.60 15.98
CA LEU A 122 5.67 1.98 16.12
C LEU A 122 4.84 1.74 14.85
N PHE A 123 5.42 1.98 13.68
CA PHE A 123 4.78 1.70 12.38
C PHE A 123 4.90 0.25 11.93
N GLY A 124 5.58 -0.62 12.71
CA GLY A 124 5.64 -2.05 12.47
C GLY A 124 6.35 -2.43 11.16
N VAL A 125 7.38 -1.67 10.79
CA VAL A 125 8.27 -2.00 9.67
C VAL A 125 9.62 -2.39 10.27
N ALA A 126 9.67 -3.57 10.86
CA ALA A 126 10.90 -4.31 11.14
C ALA A 126 10.76 -5.70 10.54
#